data_AF-A0A382FFI4-F1
#
_entry.id   AF-A0A382FFI4-F1
#
_cell.length_a   1.000
_cell.length_b   1.000
_cell.length_c   1.000
_cell.angle_alpha   90.00
_cell.angle_beta   90.00
_cell.angle_gamma   90.00
#
_symmetry.space_group_name_H-M   'P 1'
#
loop_
_entity.id
_entity.type
_entity.pdbx_description
1 polymer ?
#
loop_
_entity_poly.entity_id
_entity_poly.type
_entity_poly.pdbx_seq_one_letter_code
_entity_poly.pdbx_strand_id
1 'polypeptide(L)'
;LAKCQFIVPSPMSARHGYTQTGKRSAHTLQNTGPRKYLVVEFDEGTHDDHASLLSHLNSHITQLVCAVMSGNKSLHGWFRVENWDEEKQISFFKRATSIGADPATWTRSQFVRMPNGTRNNGAKQTTLYLSK
;
A
#
# COMPACT_ATOMS: atom_id res chain seq x y z
N LEU A 1 -4.25 17.05 3.36
CA LEU A 1 -4.02 15.58 3.34
C LEU A 1 -3.60 15.00 4.69
N ALA A 2 -2.74 15.64 5.48
CA ALA A 2 -2.26 15.10 6.78
C ALA A 2 -3.35 14.76 7.83
N LYS A 3 -4.59 15.23 7.63
CA LYS A 3 -5.77 14.88 8.46
C LYS A 3 -6.45 13.56 8.04
N CYS A 4 -6.07 12.98 6.89
CA CYS A 4 -6.62 11.74 6.39
C CYS A 4 -5.86 10.55 7.00
N GLN A 5 -6.61 9.55 7.49
CA GLN A 5 -6.03 8.30 8.01
C GLN A 5 -5.67 7.34 6.87
N PHE A 6 -6.50 7.29 5.83
CA PHE A 6 -6.39 6.31 4.76
C PHE A 6 -6.25 6.95 3.38
N ILE A 7 -5.68 6.18 2.47
CA ILE A 7 -5.56 6.48 1.05
C ILE A 7 -5.72 5.18 0.26
N VAL A 8 -6.17 5.28 -0.99
CA VAL A 8 -6.07 4.17 -1.97
C VAL A 8 -4.77 4.40 -2.75
N PRO A 9 -3.84 3.43 -2.81
CA PRO A 9 -2.54 3.64 -3.43
C PRO A 9 -2.63 3.70 -4.97
N SER A 10 -3.69 3.13 -5.54
CA SER A 10 -4.04 3.28 -6.95
C SER A 10 -4.80 4.59 -7.18
N PRO A 11 -4.41 5.43 -8.15
CA PRO A 11 -5.17 6.62 -8.50
C PRO A 11 -6.60 6.28 -8.90
N MET A 12 -7.55 7.15 -8.55
CA MET A 12 -8.92 7.02 -9.00
C MET A 12 -9.05 7.51 -10.45
N SER A 13 -9.78 6.79 -11.31
CA SER A 13 -9.95 7.11 -12.72
C SER A 13 -11.07 8.11 -12.98
N ALA A 14 -12.05 8.21 -12.06
CA ALA A 14 -13.13 9.17 -12.09
C ALA A 14 -13.52 9.62 -10.67
N ARG A 15 -14.48 10.55 -10.56
CA ARG A 15 -15.01 10.99 -9.25
C ARG A 15 -15.79 9.89 -8.52
N HIS A 16 -16.48 9.03 -9.26
CA HIS A 16 -17.31 7.96 -8.72
C HIS A 16 -17.30 6.76 -9.66
N GLY A 17 -17.51 5.57 -9.11
CA GLY A 17 -17.89 4.37 -9.84
C GLY A 17 -19.00 3.63 -9.10
N TYR A 18 -19.19 2.36 -9.45
CA TYR A 18 -20.17 1.48 -8.82
C TYR A 18 -19.48 0.39 -7.99
N THR A 19 -20.04 0.09 -6.82
CA THR A 19 -19.66 -1.08 -6.01
C THR A 19 -20.11 -2.36 -6.71
N GLN A 20 -19.65 -3.52 -6.22
CA GLN A 20 -20.12 -4.82 -6.70
C GLN A 20 -21.64 -5.00 -6.52
N THR A 21 -22.25 -4.30 -5.56
CA THR A 21 -23.70 -4.28 -5.33
C THR A 21 -24.46 -3.21 -6.12
N GLY A 22 -23.80 -2.50 -7.06
CA GLY A 22 -24.43 -1.48 -7.91
C GLY A 22 -24.63 -0.12 -7.23
N LYS A 23 -24.11 0.10 -6.03
CA LYS A 23 -24.20 1.40 -5.34
C LYS A 23 -23.13 2.37 -5.87
N ARG A 24 -23.50 3.62 -6.11
CA ARG A 24 -22.56 4.68 -6.49
C ARG A 24 -21.70 5.09 -5.30
N SER A 25 -20.37 5.14 -5.48
CA SER A 25 -19.42 5.54 -4.44
C SER A 25 -18.16 6.15 -5.06
N ALA A 26 -17.49 7.05 -4.34
CA ALA A 26 -16.16 7.54 -4.72
C ALA A 26 -15.11 6.43 -4.59
N HIS A 27 -15.27 5.53 -3.61
CA HIS A 27 -14.38 4.42 -3.33
C HIS A 27 -14.96 3.12 -3.86
N THR A 28 -14.48 2.67 -5.02
CA THR A 28 -14.83 1.39 -5.63
C THR A 28 -13.65 0.82 -6.40
N LEU A 29 -13.58 -0.51 -6.53
CA LEU A 29 -12.58 -1.18 -7.35
C LEU A 29 -12.66 -0.74 -8.82
N GLN A 30 -13.88 -0.63 -9.35
CA GLN A 30 -14.13 -0.16 -10.72
C GLN A 30 -13.55 1.24 -10.99
N ASN A 31 -13.58 2.12 -9.98
CA ASN A 31 -13.09 3.48 -10.09
C ASN A 31 -11.56 3.60 -9.92
N THR A 32 -10.82 2.51 -9.83
CA THR A 32 -9.34 2.56 -9.75
C THR A 32 -8.69 2.48 -11.13
N GLY A 33 -7.68 3.32 -11.36
CA GLY A 33 -6.79 3.25 -12.51
C GLY A 33 -5.64 2.23 -12.32
N PRO A 34 -4.62 2.29 -13.19
CA PRO A 34 -3.41 1.48 -13.08
C PRO A 34 -2.64 1.76 -11.78
N ARG A 35 -1.93 0.76 -11.27
CA ARG A 35 -1.11 0.90 -10.05
C ARG A 35 0.08 1.81 -10.31
N LYS A 36 0.24 2.85 -9.49
CA LYS A 36 1.51 3.59 -9.35
C LYS A 36 2.38 2.98 -8.26
N TYR A 37 1.72 2.58 -7.18
CA TYR A 37 2.34 1.95 -6.03
C TYR A 37 1.63 0.64 -5.70
N LEU A 38 2.42 -0.30 -5.22
CA LEU A 38 1.94 -1.52 -4.60
C LEU A 38 2.44 -1.52 -3.16
N VAL A 39 1.51 -1.64 -2.21
CA VAL A 39 1.84 -1.62 -0.79
C VAL A 39 1.97 -3.05 -0.30
N VAL A 40 3.01 -3.31 0.49
CA VAL A 40 3.26 -4.58 1.15
C VAL A 40 3.27 -4.33 2.65
N GLU A 41 2.55 -5.15 3.41
CA GLU A 41 2.55 -5.12 4.87
C GLU A 41 2.68 -6.53 5.43
N PHE A 42 3.16 -6.60 6.68
CA PHE A 42 3.31 -7.84 7.44
C PHE A 42 2.61 -7.66 8.79
N ASP A 43 1.93 -8.72 9.24
CA ASP A 43 1.20 -8.70 10.51
C ASP A 43 1.95 -9.40 11.66
N GLU A 44 2.89 -10.28 11.32
CA GLU A 44 3.66 -11.08 12.27
C GLU A 44 5.11 -10.59 12.39
N GLY A 45 5.70 -10.75 13.57
CA GLY A 45 7.07 -10.31 13.85
C GLY A 45 7.18 -8.93 14.50
N THR A 46 8.42 -8.47 14.65
CA THR A 46 8.79 -7.16 15.20
C THR A 46 8.89 -6.09 14.11
N HIS A 47 9.00 -4.82 14.50
CA HIS A 47 9.25 -3.74 13.55
C HIS A 47 10.56 -3.95 12.75
N ASP A 48 11.59 -4.51 13.37
CA ASP A 48 12.87 -4.76 12.70
C ASP A 48 12.76 -5.94 11.73
N ASP A 49 11.95 -6.95 12.04
CA ASP A 49 11.62 -8.03 11.09
C ASP A 49 10.91 -7.46 9.87
N HIS A 50 9.92 -6.58 10.07
CA HIS A 50 9.19 -5.93 8.97
C HIS A 50 10.13 -5.07 8.13
N ALA A 51 10.98 -4.26 8.76
CA ALA A 51 11.95 -3.42 8.06
C ALA A 51 12.93 -4.29 7.25
N SER A 52 13.38 -5.42 7.80
CA SER A 52 14.27 -6.37 7.13
C SER A 52 13.59 -7.02 5.92
N LEU A 53 12.33 -7.45 6.04
CA LEU A 53 11.56 -8.02 4.93
C LEU A 53 11.29 -6.99 3.83
N LEU A 54 10.95 -5.75 4.20
CA LEU A 54 10.79 -4.65 3.23
C LEU A 54 12.11 -4.33 2.53
N SER A 55 13.23 -4.32 3.27
CA SER A 55 14.57 -4.14 2.69
C SER A 55 14.95 -5.29 1.77
N HIS A 56 14.59 -6.53 2.11
CA HIS A 56 14.82 -7.71 1.28
C HIS A 56 14.08 -7.63 -0.07
N LEU A 57 12.87 -7.08 -0.08
CA LEU A 57 12.08 -6.85 -1.30
C LEU A 57 12.55 -5.64 -2.11
N ASN A 58 13.34 -4.74 -1.52
CA ASN A 58 13.85 -3.54 -2.17
C ASN A 58 15.00 -3.89 -3.13
N SER A 59 14.83 -3.57 -4.41
CA SER A 59 15.86 -3.81 -5.43
C SER A 59 15.89 -2.69 -6.47
N HIS A 60 16.86 -2.73 -7.38
CA HIS A 60 16.92 -1.79 -8.51
C HIS A 60 15.66 -1.80 -9.38
N ILE A 61 14.95 -2.93 -9.42
CA ILE A 61 13.70 -3.10 -10.16
C ILE A 61 12.50 -2.72 -9.26
N THR A 62 12.44 -3.26 -8.05
CA THR A 62 11.37 -3.06 -7.06
C THR A 62 11.77 -2.02 -6.01
N GLN A 63 11.62 -0.75 -6.35
CA GLN A 63 12.05 0.33 -5.44
C GLN A 63 11.04 0.55 -4.33
N LEU A 64 11.47 0.33 -3.09
CA LEU A 64 10.79 0.84 -1.91
C LEU A 64 10.92 2.37 -1.91
N VAL A 65 9.81 3.08 -1.97
CA VAL A 65 9.79 4.56 -1.97
C VAL A 65 9.43 5.14 -0.62
N CYS A 66 8.66 4.41 0.18
CA CYS A 66 8.20 4.88 1.47
C CYS A 66 7.92 3.72 2.42
N ALA A 67 8.27 3.87 3.71
CA ALA A 67 7.80 2.97 4.76
C ALA A 67 7.04 3.80 5.81
N VAL A 68 5.82 3.37 6.15
CA VAL A 68 4.90 4.10 7.04
C VAL A 68 4.50 3.20 8.20
N MET A 69 4.53 3.75 9.41
CA MET A 69 3.92 3.09 10.58
C MET A 69 2.41 3.00 10.40
N SER A 70 1.89 1.79 10.25
CA SER A 70 0.47 1.52 10.00
C SER A 70 -0.35 1.23 11.24
N GLY A 71 0.32 0.93 12.36
CA GLY A 71 -0.29 0.58 13.62
C GLY A 71 0.70 0.75 14.78
N ASN A 72 0.53 -0.03 15.83
CA ASN A 72 1.50 -0.09 16.92
C ASN A 72 2.72 -0.96 16.56
N LYS A 73 2.58 -1.87 15.59
CA LYS A 73 3.58 -2.90 15.27
C LYS A 73 3.90 -3.07 13.78
N SER A 74 3.01 -2.65 12.88
CA SER A 74 3.13 -2.99 11.47
C SER A 74 3.67 -1.83 10.63
N LEU A 75 4.41 -2.17 9.57
CA LEU A 75 4.91 -1.24 8.56
C LEU A 75 4.23 -1.49 7.21
N HIS A 76 3.79 -0.42 6.57
CA HIS A 76 3.44 -0.43 5.15
C HIS A 76 4.65 0.01 4.33
N GLY A 77 5.20 -0.91 3.53
CA GLY A 77 6.18 -0.60 2.50
C GLY A 77 5.51 -0.28 1.17
N TRP A 78 5.76 0.91 0.64
CA TRP A 78 5.24 1.36 -0.64
C TRP A 78 6.29 1.12 -1.72
N PHE A 79 6.00 0.23 -2.66
CA PHE A 79 6.88 -0.07 -3.79
C PHE A 79 6.36 0.60 -5.05
N ARG A 80 7.24 1.24 -5.81
CA ARG A 80 6.89 1.83 -7.10
C ARG A 80 6.74 0.74 -8.16
N VAL A 81 5.56 0.69 -8.79
CA VAL A 81 5.23 -0.26 -9.87
C VAL A 81 4.62 0.45 -11.09
N GLU A 82 4.79 1.77 -11.17
CA GLU A 82 4.31 2.57 -12.28
C GLU A 82 4.90 2.05 -13.61
N ASN A 83 4.07 1.94 -14.64
CA ASN A 83 4.40 1.41 -15.97
C ASN A 83 4.78 -0.08 -16.01
N TRP A 84 4.56 -0.83 -14.93
CA TRP A 84 4.70 -2.28 -14.98
C TRP A 84 3.48 -2.92 -15.64
N ASP A 85 3.74 -3.93 -16.46
CA ASP A 85 2.71 -4.89 -16.86
C ASP A 85 2.17 -5.67 -15.64
N GLU A 86 1.00 -6.27 -15.80
CA GLU A 86 0.34 -7.00 -14.72
C GLU A 86 1.13 -8.24 -14.29
N GLU A 87 1.85 -8.88 -15.20
CA GLU A 87 2.67 -10.06 -14.91
C GLU A 87 3.79 -9.74 -13.91
N LYS A 88 4.52 -8.64 -14.10
CA LYS A 88 5.53 -8.17 -13.15
C LYS A 88 4.93 -7.80 -11.80
N GLN A 89 3.76 -7.14 -11.80
CA GLN A 89 3.07 -6.80 -10.55
C GLN A 89 2.67 -8.07 -9.78
N ILE A 90 2.11 -9.07 -10.46
CA ILE A 90 1.75 -10.36 -9.89
C ILE A 90 2.99 -11.10 -9.38
N SER A 91 4.06 -11.16 -10.17
CA SER A 91 5.30 -11.85 -9.81
C SER A 91 5.94 -11.25 -8.56
N PHE A 92 6.02 -9.93 -8.49
CA PHE A 92 6.49 -9.24 -7.30
C PHE A 92 5.59 -9.51 -6.09
N PHE A 93 4.27 -9.38 -6.24
CA PHE A 93 3.38 -9.56 -5.11
C PHE A 93 3.34 -11.00 -4.61
N LYS A 94 3.41 -11.99 -5.52
CA LYS A 94 3.58 -13.41 -5.16
C LYS A 94 4.82 -13.62 -4.29
N ARG A 95 5.96 -13.03 -4.68
CA ARG A 95 7.19 -13.08 -3.88
C ARG A 95 6.97 -12.50 -2.48
N ALA A 96 6.36 -11.32 -2.38
CA ALA A 96 6.04 -10.71 -1.08
C ALA A 96 5.12 -11.60 -0.23
N THR A 97 4.04 -12.13 -0.80
CA THR A 97 3.13 -13.03 -0.07
C THR A 97 3.78 -14.36 0.31
N SER A 98 4.75 -14.84 -0.47
CA SER A 98 5.47 -16.10 -0.16
C SER A 98 6.37 -15.99 1.08
N ILE A 99 6.71 -14.77 1.49
CA ILE A 99 7.46 -14.47 2.72
C ILE A 99 6.56 -13.87 3.81
N GLY A 100 5.23 -14.03 3.70
CA GLY A 100 4.28 -13.68 4.76
C GLY A 100 3.58 -12.33 4.63
N ALA A 101 3.64 -11.66 3.49
CA ALA A 101 2.89 -10.40 3.30
C ALA A 101 1.37 -10.63 3.24
N ASP A 102 0.58 -9.67 3.74
CA ASP A 102 -0.89 -9.73 3.70
C ASP A 102 -1.40 -9.63 2.23
N PRO A 103 -2.12 -10.66 1.72
CA PRO A 103 -2.67 -10.65 0.37
C PRO A 103 -3.76 -9.59 0.14
N ALA A 104 -4.38 -9.02 1.19
CA ALA A 104 -5.47 -8.04 1.04
C ALA A 104 -5.03 -6.77 0.27
N THR A 105 -3.75 -6.39 0.41
CA THR A 105 -3.15 -5.24 -0.28
C THR A 105 -3.06 -5.41 -1.80
N TRP A 106 -3.29 -6.63 -2.32
CA TRP A 106 -3.47 -6.87 -3.76
C TRP A 106 -4.74 -6.22 -4.34
N THR A 107 -5.74 -5.88 -3.52
CA THR A 107 -6.96 -5.24 -4.04
C THR A 107 -6.65 -3.79 -4.42
N ARG A 108 -6.94 -3.36 -5.66
CA ARG A 108 -6.56 -2.00 -6.15
C ARG A 108 -7.17 -0.87 -5.35
N SER A 109 -8.37 -1.10 -4.83
CA SER A 109 -9.09 -0.16 -3.97
C SER A 109 -8.83 -0.38 -2.47
N GLN A 110 -7.90 -1.25 -2.06
CA GLN A 110 -7.65 -1.46 -0.63
C GLN A 110 -7.21 -0.15 0.02
N PHE A 111 -7.80 0.16 1.18
CA PHE A 111 -7.34 1.29 1.98
C PHE A 111 -6.03 0.92 2.67
N VAL A 112 -5.04 1.78 2.50
CA VAL A 112 -3.77 1.72 3.20
C VAL A 112 -3.55 3.01 3.98
N ARG A 113 -2.55 3.01 4.85
CA ARG A 113 -2.26 4.14 5.72
C ARG A 113 -1.65 5.27 4.92
N MET A 114 -2.22 6.46 5.08
CA MET A 114 -1.68 7.67 4.48
C MET A 114 -0.29 7.98 5.08
N PRO A 115 0.78 8.08 4.27
CA PRO A 115 2.08 8.56 4.73
C PRO A 115 1.96 9.92 5.42
N ASN A 116 2.50 10.05 6.63
CA ASN A 116 2.36 11.23 7.50
C ASN A 116 0.90 11.67 7.76
N GLY A 117 -0.04 10.73 7.63
CA GLY A 117 -1.44 10.93 7.98
C GLY A 117 -1.66 10.95 9.50
N THR A 118 -2.91 11.20 9.89
CA THR A 118 -3.33 11.22 11.29
C THR A 118 -4.50 10.26 11.45
N ARG A 119 -4.44 9.40 12.47
CA ARG A 119 -5.50 8.47 12.82
C ARG A 119 -6.65 9.20 13.51
N ASN A 120 -7.82 8.58 13.52
CA ASN A 120 -9.01 9.15 14.19
C ASN A 120 -8.80 9.38 15.69
N ASN A 121 -7.89 8.63 16.32
CA ASN A 121 -7.49 8.81 17.73
C ASN A 121 -6.36 9.84 17.92
N GLY A 122 -6.00 10.60 16.89
CA GLY A 122 -4.95 11.62 16.93
C GLY A 122 -3.53 11.10 16.72
N ALA A 123 -3.30 9.78 16.73
CA ALA A 123 -1.97 9.22 16.53
C ALA A 123 -1.43 9.46 15.11
N LYS A 124 -0.15 9.80 15.01
CA LYS A 124 0.52 10.05 13.72
C LYS A 124 0.93 8.75 13.04
N GLN A 125 0.77 8.70 11.73
CA GLN A 125 1.23 7.61 10.85
C GLN A 125 2.59 8.02 10.27
N THR A 126 3.62 7.96 11.10
CA THR A 126 4.95 8.48 10.76
C THR A 126 5.55 7.73 9.58
N THR A 127 6.05 8.48 8.60
CA THR A 127 6.91 7.95 7.55
C THR A 127 8.32 7.76 8.10
N LEU A 128 8.77 6.52 8.21
CA LEU A 128 10.10 6.15 8.71
C LEU A 128 11.17 6.20 7.63
N TYR A 129 10.77 5.94 6.38
CA TYR A 129 11.65 5.95 5.22
C TYR A 129 10.97 6.68 4.07
N LEU A 130 11.73 7.50 3.35
CA LEU A 130 11.35 8.14 2.10
C LEU A 130 12.58 8.12 1.17
N SER A 131 12.44 7.48 0.01
CA SER A 131 13.50 7.50 -1.01
C SER A 131 13.70 8.93 -1.53
N LYS A 132 14.96 9.32 -1.77
CA LYS A 132 15.30 10.61 -2.37
C LYS A 132 14.93 10.68 -3.85
#